data_AF-A0A7V4BLB3-F1
#
_entry.id   AF-A0A7V4BLB3-F1
#
_cell.length_a   1.000
_cell.length_b   1.000
_cell.length_c   1.000
_cell.angle_alpha   90.00
_cell.angle_beta   90.00
_cell.angle_gamma   90.00
#
_symmetry.space_group_name_H-M   'P 1'
#
loop_
_entity.id
_entity.type
_entity.pdbx_description
1 polymer ?
#
loop_
_entity_poly.entity_id
_entity_poly.type
_entity_poly.pdbx_seq_one_letter_code
_entity_poly.pdbx_strand_id
1 'polypeptide(L)'
;LGEKLIEFGIPIQKPIGGHAIFVDAKKILPNLPKEQYIAQTLAIELYLEAGVRGVEIGTLLADRDPITRENRYPSLELLRLAIPRRVYTNNHMNVVAVALKNVFDRREKITKGLKILREAPIMRHFTVELERV
;
A
#
# COMPACT_ATOMS: atom_id res chain seq x y z
N LEU A 1 -4.91 16.44 -1.91
CA LEU A 1 -4.98 15.03 -1.43
C LEU A 1 -4.23 14.86 -0.12
N GLY A 2 -2.91 15.09 -0.08
CA GLY A 2 -2.12 14.87 1.15
C GLY A 2 -2.63 15.63 2.38
N GLU A 3 -3.05 16.90 2.23
CA GLU A 3 -3.66 17.67 3.33
C GLU A 3 -4.90 17.00 3.92
N LYS A 4 -5.82 16.52 3.07
CA LYS A 4 -7.02 15.78 3.52
C LYS A 4 -6.67 14.50 4.28
N LEU A 5 -5.65 13.78 3.82
CA LEU A 5 -5.18 12.59 4.53
C LEU A 5 -4.61 12.96 5.90
N ILE A 6 -3.90 14.08 6.02
CA ILE A 6 -3.41 14.60 7.30
C ILE A 6 -4.57 14.99 8.22
N GLU A 7 -5.59 15.67 7.70
CA GLU A 7 -6.82 16.02 8.45
C GLU A 7 -7.54 14.77 8.96
N PHE A 8 -7.55 13.69 8.18
CA PHE A 8 -8.11 12.40 8.57
C PHE A 8 -7.23 11.58 9.52
N GLY A 9 -6.05 12.09 9.91
CA GLY A 9 -5.09 11.38 10.76
C GLY A 9 -4.40 10.21 10.06
N ILE A 10 -4.50 10.10 8.74
CA ILE A 10 -3.90 9.03 7.96
C ILE A 10 -2.39 9.27 7.87
N PRO A 11 -1.56 8.30 8.29
CA PRO A 11 -0.12 8.48 8.31
C PRO A 11 0.45 8.46 6.89
N ILE A 12 1.07 9.56 6.49
CA ILE A 12 1.75 9.71 5.19
C ILE A 12 3.18 10.23 5.40
N GLN A 13 4.05 9.99 4.42
CA GLN A 13 5.37 10.61 4.37
C GLN A 13 5.24 12.14 4.25
N LYS A 14 6.09 12.86 4.98
CA LYS A 14 6.17 14.33 4.98
C LYS A 14 7.62 14.80 4.72
N PRO A 15 7.83 15.96 4.07
CA PRO A 15 6.80 16.78 3.41
C PRO A 15 6.17 16.06 2.20
N ILE A 16 5.00 16.53 1.78
CA ILE A 16 4.29 15.96 0.62
C ILE A 16 5.12 16.21 -0.64
N GLY A 17 5.37 15.15 -1.43
CA GLY A 17 6.10 15.23 -2.69
C GLY A 17 5.24 15.77 -3.86
N GLY A 18 5.89 16.18 -4.94
CA GLY A 18 5.20 16.82 -6.09
C GLY A 18 4.48 15.89 -7.07
N HIS A 19 4.63 14.56 -6.95
CA HIS A 19 4.11 13.60 -7.95
C HIS A 19 3.28 12.45 -7.36
N ALA A 20 3.39 12.22 -6.04
CA ALA A 20 2.74 11.11 -5.36
C ALA A 20 2.59 11.37 -3.87
N ILE A 21 1.63 10.67 -3.26
CA ILE A 21 1.53 10.49 -1.81
C ILE A 21 2.04 9.10 -1.46
N PHE A 22 2.79 9.00 -0.37
CA PHE A 22 3.24 7.72 0.19
C PHE A 22 2.58 7.52 1.55
N VAL A 23 1.67 6.56 1.64
CA VAL A 23 0.94 6.23 2.87
C VAL A 23 1.72 5.18 3.64
N ASP A 24 1.93 5.39 4.93
CA ASP A 24 2.70 4.48 5.81
C ASP A 24 1.83 3.30 6.24
N ALA A 25 1.99 2.17 5.57
CA ALA A 25 1.13 1.00 5.77
C ALA A 25 1.36 0.33 7.13
N LYS A 26 2.60 0.37 7.66
CA LYS A 26 2.92 -0.16 9.00
C LYS A 26 2.16 0.58 10.09
N LYS A 27 1.93 1.88 9.94
CA LYS A 27 1.13 2.66 10.89
C LYS A 27 -0.37 2.48 10.75
N ILE A 28 -0.86 2.07 9.57
CA ILE A 28 -2.28 1.77 9.36
C ILE A 28 -2.63 0.34 9.78
N LEU A 29 -1.77 -0.63 9.49
CA LEU A 29 -2.00 -2.05 9.77
C LEU A 29 -0.89 -2.59 10.70
N PRO A 30 -0.74 -2.04 11.92
CA PRO A 30 0.38 -2.36 12.80
C PRO A 30 0.39 -3.81 13.31
N ASN A 31 -0.77 -4.46 13.31
CA ASN A 31 -0.94 -5.82 13.82
C ASN A 31 -0.68 -6.90 12.76
N LEU A 32 -0.49 -6.52 11.48
CA LEU A 32 -0.19 -7.49 10.43
C LEU A 32 1.28 -7.94 10.50
N PRO A 33 1.55 -9.25 10.45
CA PRO A 33 2.91 -9.74 10.32
C PRO A 33 3.55 -9.23 9.03
N LYS A 34 4.85 -8.88 9.07
CA LYS A 34 5.59 -8.39 7.90
C LYS A 34 5.63 -9.42 6.77
N GLU A 35 5.57 -10.71 7.11
CA GLU A 35 5.49 -11.84 6.18
C GLU A 35 4.18 -11.83 5.36
N GLN A 36 3.17 -11.09 5.81
CA GLN A 36 1.86 -10.99 5.16
C GLN A 36 1.70 -9.73 4.28
N TYR A 37 2.82 -9.11 3.87
CA TYR A 37 2.88 -8.03 2.87
C TYR A 37 1.95 -6.85 3.21
N ILE A 38 2.31 -6.10 4.24
CA ILE A 38 1.50 -5.06 4.87
C ILE A 38 1.05 -3.99 3.85
N ALA A 39 1.98 -3.42 3.09
CA ALA A 39 1.65 -2.39 2.10
C ALA A 39 0.80 -2.91 0.93
N GLN A 40 1.05 -4.15 0.49
CA GLN A 40 0.24 -4.78 -0.56
C GLN A 40 -1.18 -5.08 -0.06
N THR A 41 -1.32 -5.48 1.20
CA THR A 41 -2.63 -5.67 1.83
C THR A 41 -3.41 -4.36 1.83
N LEU A 42 -2.80 -3.25 2.26
CA LEU A 42 -3.43 -1.92 2.20
C LEU A 42 -3.80 -1.51 0.77
N ALA A 43 -2.95 -1.81 -0.23
CA ALA A 43 -3.24 -1.54 -1.63
C ALA A 43 -4.51 -2.26 -2.12
N ILE A 44 -4.68 -3.53 -1.74
CA ILE A 44 -5.86 -4.34 -2.08
C ILE A 44 -7.09 -3.83 -1.35
N GLU A 45 -6.99 -3.49 -0.06
CA GLU A 45 -8.12 -2.94 0.70
C GLU A 45 -8.66 -1.65 0.08
N LEU A 46 -7.77 -0.75 -0.37
CA LEU A 46 -8.16 0.48 -1.05
C LEU A 46 -8.81 0.19 -2.42
N TYR A 47 -8.31 -0.80 -3.16
CA TYR A 47 -8.91 -1.21 -4.42
C TYR A 47 -10.31 -1.81 -4.22
N LEU A 48 -10.49 -2.67 -3.20
CA LEU A 48 -11.80 -3.24 -2.87
C LEU A 48 -12.80 -2.18 -2.40
N GLU A 49 -12.33 -1.18 -1.65
CA GLU A 49 -13.18 -0.11 -1.13
C GLU A 49 -13.69 0.82 -2.23
N ALA A 50 -12.84 1.21 -3.19
CA ALA A 50 -13.17 2.30 -4.12
C ALA A 50 -12.64 2.14 -5.56
N GLY A 51 -12.11 0.97 -5.92
CA GLY A 51 -11.50 0.74 -7.24
C GLY A 51 -10.22 1.55 -7.47
N VAL A 52 -9.61 2.11 -6.41
CA VAL A 52 -8.39 2.92 -6.50
C VAL A 52 -7.18 2.01 -6.42
N ARG A 53 -6.39 1.98 -7.50
CA ARG A 53 -5.17 1.18 -7.57
C ARG A 53 -3.95 2.01 -7.18
N GLY A 54 -3.36 1.71 -6.02
CA GLY A 54 -2.02 2.17 -5.65
C GLY A 54 -0.95 1.13 -5.98
N VAL A 55 0.31 1.47 -5.69
CA VAL A 55 1.46 0.58 -5.87
C VAL A 55 2.13 0.37 -4.53
N GLU A 56 2.38 -0.89 -4.18
CA GLU A 56 3.21 -1.22 -3.03
C GLU A 56 4.66 -0.79 -3.27
N ILE A 57 5.24 -0.15 -2.25
CA ILE A 57 6.66 0.12 -2.12
C ILE A 57 7.08 -0.49 -0.78
N GLY A 58 7.36 -1.79 -0.81
CA GLY A 58 7.66 -2.58 0.39
C GLY A 58 8.37 -3.87 0.04
N THR A 59 8.09 -4.92 0.80
CA THR A 59 8.71 -6.24 0.72
C THR A 59 8.60 -6.90 -0.67
N LEU A 60 7.47 -6.75 -1.38
CA LEU A 60 7.33 -7.36 -2.71
C LEU A 60 8.23 -6.66 -3.73
N LEU A 61 8.20 -5.33 -3.74
CA LEU A 61 9.08 -4.52 -4.59
C LEU A 61 10.56 -4.66 -4.23
N ALA A 62 10.87 -4.85 -2.95
CA ALA A 62 12.21 -5.14 -2.47
C ALA A 62 12.74 -6.49 -2.97
N ASP A 63 11.91 -7.36 -3.55
CA ASP A 63 12.31 -8.66 -4.10
C ASP A 63 13.01 -9.60 -3.08
N ARG A 64 13.33 -10.81 -3.52
CA ARG A 64 14.14 -11.76 -2.76
C ARG A 64 15.61 -11.34 -2.72
N ASP A 65 16.31 -11.74 -1.68
CA ASP A 65 17.78 -11.71 -1.68
C ASP A 65 18.33 -12.59 -2.82
N PRO A 66 19.31 -12.12 -3.62
CA PRO A 66 19.80 -12.88 -4.77
C PRO A 66 20.56 -14.16 -4.39
N ILE A 67 21.08 -14.27 -3.15
CA ILE A 67 21.85 -15.41 -2.66
C ILE A 67 20.96 -16.32 -1.82
N THR A 68 20.38 -15.79 -0.74
CA THR A 68 19.61 -16.61 0.22
C THR A 68 18.20 -16.91 -0.25
N ARG A 69 17.68 -16.13 -1.22
CA ARG A 69 16.28 -16.19 -1.68
C ARG A 69 15.26 -15.91 -0.58
N GLU A 70 15.68 -15.31 0.53
CA GLU A 70 14.79 -14.86 1.60
C GLU A 70 14.13 -13.52 1.26
N ASN A 71 13.04 -13.19 1.96
CA ASN A 71 12.42 -11.88 1.81
C ASN A 71 13.33 -10.79 2.39
N ARG A 72 13.53 -9.72 1.62
CA ARG A 72 14.11 -8.47 2.13
C ARG A 72 13.00 -7.62 2.71
N TYR A 73 13.07 -7.34 4.00
CA TYR A 73 12.08 -6.52 4.70
C TYR A 73 12.58 -5.08 4.83
N PRO A 74 12.18 -4.15 3.93
CA PRO A 74 12.58 -2.76 4.06
C PRO A 74 12.03 -2.12 5.34
N SER A 75 12.74 -1.09 5.82
CA SER A 75 12.26 -0.26 6.92
C SER A 75 10.93 0.41 6.57
N LEU A 76 10.80 0.86 5.32
CA LEU A 76 9.60 1.49 4.77
C LEU A 76 8.68 0.45 4.10
N GLU A 77 7.41 0.46 4.48
CA GLU A 77 6.31 -0.27 3.85
C GLU A 77 5.24 0.74 3.48
N LEU A 78 5.19 1.14 2.21
CA LEU A 78 4.40 2.28 1.75
C LEU A 78 3.43 1.89 0.66
N LEU A 79 2.24 2.49 0.70
CA LEU A 79 1.33 2.52 -0.44
C LEU A 79 1.55 3.83 -1.21
N ARG A 80 2.07 3.74 -2.43
CA ARG A 80 2.28 4.90 -3.31
C ARG A 80 1.03 5.18 -4.13
N LEU A 81 0.52 6.39 -4.01
CA LEU A 81 -0.55 6.97 -4.82
C LEU A 81 0.06 8.00 -5.78
N ALA A 82 0.48 7.55 -6.96
CA ALA A 82 1.01 8.42 -8.00
C ALA A 82 -0.14 9.15 -8.73
N ILE A 83 0.05 10.43 -9.03
CA ILE A 83 -0.97 11.27 -9.68
C ILE A 83 -0.55 11.59 -11.12
N PRO A 84 -1.15 10.94 -12.14
CA PRO A 84 -0.93 11.29 -13.53
C PRO A 84 -1.35 12.73 -13.83
N ARG A 85 -0.47 13.45 -14.56
CA ARG A 85 -0.66 14.88 -14.86
C ARG A 85 -1.87 15.08 -15.77
N ARG A 86 -2.78 15.98 -15.38
CA ARG A 86 -3.97 16.39 -16.16
C ARG A 86 -4.98 15.27 -16.44
N VAL A 87 -4.99 14.20 -15.64
CA VAL A 87 -5.94 13.08 -15.80
C VAL A 87 -7.09 13.15 -14.81
N TYR A 88 -6.79 13.42 -13.54
CA TYR A 88 -7.77 13.42 -12.46
C TYR A 88 -8.14 14.82 -11.99
N THR A 89 -9.28 14.91 -11.32
CA THR A 89 -9.83 16.15 -10.75
C THR A 89 -9.77 16.10 -9.22
N ASN A 90 -10.10 17.23 -8.58
CA ASN A 90 -10.20 17.30 -7.12
C ASN A 90 -11.26 16.33 -6.54
N ASN A 91 -12.34 16.04 -7.28
CA ASN A 91 -13.34 15.06 -6.83
C ASN A 91 -12.77 13.64 -6.77
N HIS A 92 -11.92 13.25 -7.73
CA HIS A 92 -11.19 11.99 -7.64
C HIS A 92 -10.29 11.96 -6.40
N MET A 93 -9.63 13.07 -6.06
CA MET A 93 -8.84 13.16 -4.83
C MET A 93 -9.70 13.01 -3.56
N ASN A 94 -10.94 13.51 -3.57
CA ASN A 94 -11.88 13.33 -2.47
C ASN A 94 -12.28 11.85 -2.33
N VAL A 95 -12.57 11.16 -3.43
CA VAL A 95 -12.87 9.71 -3.42
C VAL A 95 -11.71 8.93 -2.79
N VAL A 96 -10.47 9.19 -3.23
CA VAL A 96 -9.28 8.52 -2.68
C VAL A 96 -9.11 8.79 -1.18
N ALA A 97 -9.30 10.05 -0.75
CA ALA A 97 -9.16 10.42 0.65
C ALA A 97 -10.21 9.75 1.56
N VAL A 98 -11.47 9.76 1.14
CA VAL A 98 -12.57 9.13 1.89
C VAL A 98 -12.43 7.61 1.89
N ALA A 99 -12.05 6.99 0.78
CA ALA A 99 -11.82 5.55 0.71
C ALA A 99 -10.71 5.11 1.67
N LEU A 100 -9.56 5.82 1.68
CA LEU A 100 -8.52 5.53 2.65
C LEU A 100 -8.97 5.77 4.09
N LYS A 101 -9.81 6.78 4.34
CA LYS A 101 -10.40 6.99 5.66
C LYS A 101 -11.29 5.82 6.08
N ASN A 102 -12.15 5.31 5.21
CA ASN A 102 -12.99 4.15 5.50
C ASN A 102 -12.14 2.91 5.83
N VAL A 103 -11.09 2.65 5.04
CA VAL A 103 -10.12 1.57 5.31
C VAL A 103 -9.41 1.80 6.66
N PHE A 104 -8.96 3.03 6.92
CA PHE A 104 -8.30 3.40 8.17
C PHE A 104 -9.22 3.23 9.38
N ASP A 105 -10.49 3.62 9.29
CA ASP A 105 -11.46 3.49 10.38
C ASP A 105 -11.77 2.01 10.69
N ARG A 106 -11.76 1.13 9.67
CA ARG A 106 -11.96 -0.32 9.84
C ARG A 106 -10.67 -1.13 10.00
N ARG A 107 -9.50 -0.49 10.13
CA ARG A 107 -8.18 -1.13 10.08
C ARG A 107 -8.00 -2.28 11.08
N GLU A 108 -8.60 -2.18 12.28
CA GLU A 108 -8.52 -3.21 13.32
C GLU A 108 -9.21 -4.52 12.91
N LYS A 109 -10.13 -4.48 11.93
CA LYS A 109 -10.77 -5.67 11.36
C LYS A 109 -9.89 -6.38 10.32
N ILE A 110 -8.85 -5.72 9.82
CA ILE A 110 -7.92 -6.28 8.84
C ILE A 110 -6.80 -6.99 9.62
N THR A 111 -7.11 -8.19 10.10
CA THR A 111 -6.20 -9.01 10.93
C THR A 111 -5.35 -9.99 10.14
N LYS A 112 -5.61 -10.12 8.84
CA LYS A 112 -4.88 -11.00 7.93
C LYS A 112 -4.51 -10.27 6.63
N GLY A 113 -3.26 -10.44 6.22
CA GLY A 113 -2.73 -9.96 4.95
C GLY A 113 -2.74 -11.07 3.91
N LEU A 114 -1.62 -11.22 3.22
CA LEU A 114 -1.51 -12.04 2.01
C LEU A 114 -0.40 -13.09 2.14
N LYS A 115 -0.51 -14.17 1.37
CA LYS A 115 0.57 -15.13 1.12
C LYS A 115 0.80 -15.26 -0.39
N ILE A 116 2.03 -15.58 -0.78
CA ILE A 116 2.39 -15.82 -2.19
C ILE A 116 1.93 -17.22 -2.59
N LEU A 117 1.19 -17.31 -3.68
CA LEU A 117 0.87 -18.56 -4.37
C LEU A 117 1.91 -18.88 -5.44
N ARG A 118 2.26 -17.86 -6.23
CA ARG A 118 3.20 -17.97 -7.35
C ARG A 118 3.98 -16.67 -7.47
N GLU A 119 5.29 -16.75 -7.64
CA GLU A 119 6.14 -15.59 -7.91
C GLU A 119 7.14 -15.88 -9.05
N ALA A 120 7.46 -14.85 -9.83
CA ALA A 120 8.57 -14.90 -10.77
C ALA A 120 9.92 -14.84 -10.01
N PRO A 121 11.02 -15.39 -10.57
CA PRO A 121 12.30 -15.42 -9.87
C PRO A 121 12.93 -14.02 -9.66
N ILE A 122 12.58 -13.06 -10.52
CA ILE A 122 13.08 -11.68 -10.56
C ILE A 122 11.91 -10.74 -10.86
N MET A 123 11.92 -9.53 -10.28
CA MET A 123 10.88 -8.52 -10.47
C MET A 123 9.47 -9.05 -10.15
N ARG A 124 9.38 -9.89 -9.11
CA ARG A 124 8.16 -10.61 -8.73
C ARG A 124 6.93 -9.71 -8.56
N HIS A 125 7.11 -8.46 -8.13
CA HIS A 125 6.02 -7.52 -7.85
C HIS A 125 5.15 -7.21 -9.07
N PHE A 126 5.61 -7.48 -10.30
CA PHE A 126 4.78 -7.32 -11.50
C PHE A 126 3.79 -8.45 -11.73
N THR A 127 4.15 -9.70 -11.38
CA THR A 127 3.40 -10.89 -11.81
C THR A 127 3.11 -11.86 -10.66
N VAL A 128 3.32 -11.44 -9.42
CA VAL A 128 3.04 -12.25 -8.23
C VAL A 128 1.55 -12.54 -8.11
N GLU A 129 1.22 -13.78 -7.79
CA GLU A 129 -0.14 -14.20 -7.43
C GLU A 129 -0.20 -14.38 -5.92
N LEU A 130 -1.24 -13.80 -5.31
CA LEU A 130 -1.40 -13.69 -3.88
C LEU A 130 -2.77 -14.23 -3.46
N GLU A 131 -2.84 -14.80 -2.27
CA GLU A 131 -4.09 -15.22 -1.63
C GLU A 131 -4.20 -14.58 -0.24
N ARG A 132 -5.42 -14.36 0.24
CA ARG A 132 -5.66 -14.04 1.65
C ARG A 132 -5.24 -15.23 2.53
N VAL A 133 -4.67 -14.91 3.68
CA VAL A 133 -4.39 -15.89 4.75
C VAL A 133 -5.68 -16.25 5.50
#